data_AF-A0A815BFF5-F1
#
_entry.id   AF-A0A815BFF5-F1
#
_cell.length_a   1.000
_cell.length_b   1.000
_cell.length_c   1.000
_cell.angle_alpha   90.00
_cell.angle_beta   90.00
_cell.angle_gamma   90.00
#
_symmetry.space_group_name_H-M   'P 1'
#
loop_
_entity.id
_entity.type
_entity.pdbx_description
1 polymer ?
#
loop_
_entity_poly.entity_id
_entity_poly.type
_entity_poly.pdbx_seq_one_letter_code
_entity_poly.pdbx_strand_id
1 'polypeptide(L)'
;MLFYRFHVLFLIGVLFLVGTSFNHEINSRKNVGAFCANDTSQGDPNLNPIDDSPPELIRTVENGSLYTIGTGEDQFWLVHVWGNSGYDYGFAYGTLLKEQIRQMQPIAWAHFEQKIIDELDKLKLPKWFEDIVASKGLAFALDFQNTLVEAYIDKEIYQEMRGIADAANVDYVAIRRLHMLGEITRGRCSLYGLWGNATLQSKTLQLRALDWDTQGGL
;
A
#
# COMPACT_ATOMS: atom_id res chain seq x y z
N MET A 1 34.09 -16.15 25.15
CA MET A 1 33.47 -14.93 25.73
C MET A 1 33.85 -13.62 25.01
N LEU A 2 34.52 -13.67 23.84
CA LEU A 2 34.90 -12.48 23.05
C LEU A 2 33.94 -12.17 21.88
N PHE A 3 33.14 -13.14 21.44
CA PHE A 3 32.24 -12.99 20.27
C PHE A 3 30.95 -12.21 20.56
N TYR A 4 30.49 -12.19 21.82
CA TYR A 4 29.24 -11.50 22.19
C TYR A 4 29.39 -9.98 22.31
N ARG A 5 30.61 -9.47 22.47
CA ARG A 5 30.89 -8.04 22.61
C ARG A 5 30.86 -7.28 21.29
N PHE A 6 31.06 -7.95 20.14
CA PHE A 6 31.05 -7.29 18.83
C PHE A 6 29.65 -6.99 18.30
N HIS A 7 28.64 -7.81 18.63
CA HIS A 7 27.26 -7.57 18.17
C HIS A 7 26.55 -6.42 18.90
N VAL A 8 26.86 -6.19 20.17
CA VAL A 8 26.25 -5.08 20.95
C VAL A 8 26.83 -3.72 20.54
N LEU A 9 28.12 -3.66 20.19
CA LEU A 9 28.76 -2.42 19.71
C LEU A 9 28.31 -2.04 18.27
N PHE A 10 27.95 -3.02 17.44
CA PHE A 10 27.48 -2.77 16.06
C PHE A 10 26.05 -2.19 16.03
N LEU A 11 25.16 -2.67 16.92
CA LEU A 11 23.79 -2.16 17.05
C LEU A 11 23.72 -0.73 17.64
N ILE A 12 24.65 -0.37 18.52
CA ILE A 12 24.72 0.97 19.12
C ILE A 12 25.29 2.00 18.12
N GLY A 13 26.19 1.58 17.22
CA GLY A 13 26.77 2.45 16.20
C GLY A 13 25.77 2.91 15.13
N VAL A 14 24.82 2.05 14.74
CA VAL A 14 23.77 2.40 13.76
C VAL A 14 22.71 3.32 14.38
N LEU A 15 22.42 3.17 15.68
CA LEU A 15 21.48 4.07 16.39
C LEU A 15 22.05 5.49 16.63
N PHE A 16 23.38 5.64 16.77
CA PHE A 16 23.99 6.96 16.99
C PHE A 16 24.15 7.80 15.72
N LEU A 17 24.20 7.19 14.54
CA LEU A 17 24.29 7.92 13.27
C LEU A 17 22.94 8.48 12.79
N VAL A 18 21.82 7.98 13.31
CA VAL A 18 20.47 8.49 13.00
C VAL A 18 20.05 9.61 13.97
N GLY A 19 20.69 9.71 15.15
CA GLY A 19 20.27 10.61 16.24
C GLY A 19 20.69 12.09 16.12
N THR A 20 21.58 12.46 15.19
CA THR A 20 22.18 13.81 15.19
C THR A 20 21.70 14.76 14.08
N SER A 21 20.72 14.35 13.26
CA SER A 21 20.19 15.22 12.18
C SER A 21 18.91 15.99 12.53
N PHE A 22 18.40 15.89 13.76
CA PHE A 22 17.21 16.61 14.21
C PHE A 22 17.55 17.73 15.19
N ASN A 23 18.19 18.79 14.72
CA ASN A 23 18.22 20.06 15.42
C ASN A 23 18.47 21.20 14.43
N HIS A 24 17.41 21.63 13.75
CA HIS A 24 17.32 23.02 13.31
C HIS A 24 15.85 23.47 13.23
N GLU A 25 15.61 24.64 13.83
CA GLU A 25 14.46 25.54 13.63
C GLU A 25 13.09 25.19 14.23
N ILE A 26 13.03 25.37 15.55
CA ILE A 26 11.83 25.89 16.24
C ILE A 26 11.83 27.42 16.04
N ASN A 27 11.10 27.94 15.06
CA ASN A 27 10.49 29.29 15.10
C ASN A 27 9.68 29.60 13.82
N SER A 28 8.47 29.05 13.72
CA SER A 28 7.39 29.65 12.91
C SER A 28 6.05 29.10 13.39
N ARG A 29 5.38 29.84 14.28
CA ARG A 29 3.94 29.66 14.52
C ARG A 29 3.19 30.24 13.31
N LYS A 30 3.14 29.49 12.22
CA LYS A 30 2.13 29.62 11.17
C LYS A 30 1.38 28.29 11.13
N ASN A 31 0.05 28.37 11.12
CA ASN A 31 -0.87 27.24 11.02
C ASN A 31 -0.29 26.09 10.19
N VAL A 32 0.04 24.98 10.84
CA VAL A 32 0.66 23.79 10.24
C VAL A 32 -0.40 22.91 9.57
N GLY A 33 -1.34 23.54 8.85
CA GLY A 33 -2.00 22.83 7.75
C GLY A 33 -0.95 22.67 6.65
N ALA A 34 -0.96 21.55 5.94
CA ALA A 34 -0.14 21.40 4.74
C ALA A 34 -0.50 22.56 3.79
N PHE A 35 0.33 23.60 3.76
CA PHE A 35 0.25 24.63 2.75
C PHE A 35 0.77 23.97 1.49
N CYS A 36 -0.13 23.60 0.57
CA CYS A 36 0.28 23.39 -0.81
C CYS A 36 0.97 24.69 -1.23
N ALA A 37 2.29 24.65 -1.43
CA ALA A 37 2.93 25.67 -2.22
C ALA A 37 2.21 25.63 -3.56
N ASN A 38 1.43 26.66 -3.87
CA ASN A 38 0.71 26.76 -5.13
C ASN A 38 1.70 27.18 -6.23
N ASP A 39 2.85 26.48 -6.28
CA ASP A 39 3.95 26.66 -7.22
C ASP A 39 3.89 25.66 -8.38
N THR A 40 2.94 24.72 -8.34
CA THR A 40 2.59 23.90 -9.48
C THR A 40 1.86 24.77 -10.52
N SER A 41 2.31 24.70 -11.77
CA SER A 41 1.54 25.22 -12.90
C SER A 41 0.13 24.64 -12.82
N GLN A 42 -0.90 25.45 -13.08
CA GLN A 42 -2.27 24.95 -13.21
C GLN A 42 -2.23 23.81 -14.25
N GLY A 43 -2.41 22.57 -13.78
CA GLY A 43 -2.51 21.43 -14.66
C GLY A 43 -3.74 21.59 -15.57
N ASP A 44 -3.75 20.88 -16.68
CA ASP A 44 -4.92 20.89 -17.56
C ASP A 44 -6.16 20.47 -16.74
N PRO A 45 -7.29 21.17 -16.88
CA PRO A 45 -8.50 20.80 -16.17
C PRO A 45 -8.90 19.37 -16.57
N ASN A 46 -9.34 18.58 -15.60
CA ASN A 46 -9.97 17.30 -15.92
C ASN A 46 -11.30 17.56 -16.64
N LEU A 47 -11.32 17.34 -17.94
CA LEU A 47 -12.49 17.49 -18.81
C LEU A 47 -13.15 16.14 -19.12
N ASN A 48 -12.74 15.05 -18.46
CA ASN A 48 -13.36 13.76 -18.65
C ASN A 48 -14.84 13.86 -18.23
N PRO A 49 -15.77 13.35 -19.06
CA PRO A 49 -17.17 13.32 -18.70
C PRO A 49 -17.36 12.47 -17.43
N ILE A 50 -18.36 12.81 -16.63
CA ILE A 50 -18.80 11.94 -15.55
C ILE A 50 -19.45 10.72 -16.20
N ASP A 51 -18.92 9.54 -15.94
CA ASP A 51 -19.54 8.29 -16.36
C ASP A 51 -20.73 7.98 -15.42
N ASP A 52 -21.94 7.96 -16.00
CA ASP A 52 -23.20 7.64 -15.35
C ASP A 52 -23.81 6.32 -15.85
N SER A 53 -23.04 5.52 -16.59
CA SER A 53 -23.48 4.22 -17.09
C SER A 53 -23.74 3.24 -15.94
N PRO A 54 -24.77 2.38 -16.05
CA PRO A 54 -25.04 1.38 -15.04
C PRO A 54 -23.94 0.30 -15.03
N PRO A 55 -23.56 -0.23 -13.86
CA PRO A 55 -22.62 -1.36 -13.78
C PRO A 55 -23.08 -2.57 -14.58
N GLU A 56 -22.18 -3.15 -15.37
CA GLU A 56 -22.43 -4.37 -16.13
C GLU A 56 -21.99 -5.60 -15.34
N LEU A 57 -22.92 -6.51 -15.05
CA LEU A 57 -22.63 -7.74 -14.31
C LEU A 57 -21.76 -8.69 -15.14
N ILE A 58 -20.62 -9.08 -14.60
CA ILE A 58 -19.72 -10.09 -15.20
C ILE A 58 -20.05 -11.48 -14.66
N ARG A 59 -20.11 -11.64 -13.33
CA ARG A 59 -20.36 -12.93 -12.66
C ARG A 59 -20.80 -12.77 -11.21
N THR A 60 -21.41 -13.83 -10.70
CA THR A 60 -21.83 -13.96 -9.30
C THR A 60 -21.28 -15.27 -8.72
N VAL A 61 -20.94 -15.25 -7.44
CA VAL A 61 -20.55 -16.42 -6.64
C VAL A 61 -21.37 -16.42 -5.35
N GLU A 62 -21.24 -17.45 -4.53
CA GLU A 62 -21.72 -17.35 -3.16
C GLU A 62 -21.06 -16.15 -2.48
N ASN A 63 -21.86 -15.29 -1.84
CA ASN A 63 -21.38 -14.14 -1.09
C ASN A 63 -20.68 -13.03 -1.90
N GLY A 64 -20.83 -13.01 -3.23
CA GLY A 64 -20.28 -11.91 -4.02
C GLY A 64 -20.78 -11.77 -5.46
N SER A 65 -20.59 -10.57 -6.03
CA SER A 65 -20.82 -10.26 -7.43
C SER A 65 -19.75 -9.31 -7.99
N LEU A 66 -19.37 -9.53 -9.25
CA LEU A 66 -18.38 -8.75 -9.98
C LEU A 66 -19.06 -8.04 -11.14
N TYR A 67 -18.84 -6.73 -11.23
CA TYR A 67 -19.29 -5.88 -12.31
C TYR A 67 -18.10 -5.18 -12.96
N THR A 68 -18.33 -4.62 -14.14
CA THR A 68 -17.49 -3.57 -14.70
C THR A 68 -18.25 -2.25 -14.75
N ILE A 69 -17.52 -1.16 -14.52
CA ILE A 69 -17.97 0.22 -14.62
C ILE A 69 -16.88 1.02 -15.32
N GLY A 70 -17.25 2.16 -15.90
CA GLY A 70 -16.32 2.96 -16.69
C GLY A 70 -16.32 2.54 -18.17
N THR A 71 -15.69 3.35 -19.01
CA THR A 71 -15.51 3.09 -20.43
C THR A 71 -14.07 3.37 -20.86
N GLY A 72 -13.59 2.66 -21.89
CA GLY A 72 -12.24 2.87 -22.42
C GLY A 72 -11.15 2.59 -21.38
N GLU A 73 -10.22 3.53 -21.24
CA GLU A 73 -9.09 3.42 -20.30
C GLU A 73 -9.50 3.65 -18.83
N ASP A 74 -10.67 4.24 -18.58
CA ASP A 74 -11.23 4.47 -17.25
C ASP A 74 -12.13 3.31 -16.78
N GLN A 75 -12.09 2.16 -17.45
CA GLN A 75 -12.84 0.97 -17.07
C GLN A 75 -12.19 0.24 -15.89
N PHE A 76 -12.97 -0.09 -14.86
CA PHE A 76 -12.50 -0.85 -13.70
C PHE A 76 -13.52 -1.87 -13.19
N TRP A 77 -13.06 -2.73 -12.28
CA TRP A 77 -13.89 -3.76 -11.65
C TRP A 77 -14.57 -3.21 -10.40
N LEU A 78 -15.88 -3.43 -10.30
CA LEU A 78 -16.65 -3.22 -9.07
C LEU A 78 -16.97 -4.58 -8.46
N VAL A 79 -16.35 -4.87 -7.32
CA VAL A 79 -16.61 -6.09 -6.56
C VAL A 79 -17.53 -5.76 -5.39
N HIS A 80 -18.65 -6.46 -5.30
CA HIS A 80 -19.55 -6.40 -4.16
C HIS A 80 -19.51 -7.74 -3.44
N VAL A 81 -19.10 -7.73 -2.16
CA VAL A 81 -19.01 -8.92 -1.30
C VAL A 81 -19.89 -8.74 -0.06
N TRP A 82 -20.44 -9.83 0.45
CA TRP A 82 -21.27 -9.86 1.67
C TRP A 82 -21.05 -11.17 2.42
N GLY A 83 -21.60 -11.33 3.63
CA GLY A 83 -21.28 -12.46 4.49
C GLY A 83 -21.41 -12.13 5.97
N ASN A 84 -21.04 -13.08 6.83
CA ASN A 84 -21.12 -12.93 8.29
C ASN A 84 -19.74 -12.75 8.95
N SER A 85 -18.66 -13.00 8.20
CA SER A 85 -17.28 -12.92 8.67
C SER A 85 -16.36 -12.33 7.60
N GLY A 86 -15.20 -11.83 8.02
CA GLY A 86 -14.12 -11.41 7.12
C GLY A 86 -13.73 -12.51 6.15
N TYR A 87 -13.72 -13.77 6.61
CA TYR A 87 -13.44 -14.92 5.74
C TYR A 87 -14.44 -15.01 4.57
N ASP A 88 -15.73 -14.83 4.81
CA ASP A 88 -16.76 -14.87 3.76
C ASP A 88 -16.51 -13.80 2.70
N TYR A 89 -16.20 -12.57 3.14
CA TYR A 89 -15.86 -11.45 2.24
C TYR A 89 -14.63 -11.79 1.40
N GLY A 90 -13.57 -12.25 2.06
CA GLY A 90 -12.31 -12.57 1.42
C GLY A 90 -12.42 -13.74 0.45
N PHE A 91 -13.16 -14.79 0.80
CA PHE A 91 -13.35 -15.95 -0.06
C PHE A 91 -14.17 -15.60 -1.30
N ALA A 92 -15.22 -14.81 -1.16
CA ALA A 92 -15.99 -14.29 -2.29
C ALA A 92 -15.11 -13.41 -3.21
N TYR A 93 -14.37 -12.46 -2.63
CA TYR A 93 -13.44 -11.60 -3.37
C TYR A 93 -12.38 -12.41 -4.11
N GLY A 94 -11.71 -13.33 -3.41
CA GLY A 94 -10.67 -14.19 -3.96
C GLY A 94 -11.19 -15.13 -5.05
N THR A 95 -12.45 -15.58 -4.95
CA THR A 95 -13.10 -16.36 -6.01
C THR A 95 -13.40 -15.48 -7.22
N LEU A 96 -13.94 -14.29 -6.99
CA LEU A 96 -14.30 -13.34 -8.04
C LEU A 96 -13.09 -12.76 -8.77
N LEU A 97 -11.91 -12.66 -8.16
CA LEU A 97 -10.71 -12.07 -8.77
C LEU A 97 -9.51 -13.01 -8.78
N LYS A 98 -9.77 -14.33 -8.75
CA LYS A 98 -8.73 -15.37 -8.65
C LYS A 98 -7.57 -15.17 -9.63
N GLU A 99 -7.86 -15.02 -10.91
CA GLU A 99 -6.83 -14.91 -11.95
C GLU A 99 -6.05 -13.60 -11.82
N GLN A 100 -6.73 -12.50 -11.51
CA GLN A 100 -6.11 -11.20 -11.26
C GLN A 100 -5.16 -11.25 -10.07
N ILE A 101 -5.57 -11.87 -8.96
CA ILE A 101 -4.75 -12.02 -7.75
C ILE A 101 -3.51 -12.85 -8.05
N ARG A 102 -3.67 -13.98 -8.75
CA ARG A 102 -2.56 -14.87 -9.12
C ARG A 102 -1.57 -14.22 -10.07
N GLN A 103 -2.03 -13.29 -10.91
CA GLN A 103 -1.17 -12.51 -11.79
C GLN A 103 -0.48 -11.36 -11.05
N MET A 104 -1.23 -10.57 -10.28
CA MET A 104 -0.74 -9.36 -9.61
C MET A 104 0.26 -9.67 -8.50
N GLN A 105 -0.04 -10.65 -7.64
CA GLN A 105 0.77 -10.93 -6.44
C GLN A 105 2.27 -11.14 -6.75
N PRO A 106 2.68 -12.00 -7.70
CA PRO A 106 4.09 -12.20 -7.99
C PRO A 106 4.74 -10.98 -8.66
N ILE A 107 4.00 -10.23 -9.49
CA ILE A 107 4.49 -9.01 -10.15
C ILE A 107 4.78 -7.93 -9.11
N ALA A 108 3.82 -7.68 -8.21
CA ALA A 108 3.98 -6.71 -7.14
C ALA A 108 5.16 -7.09 -6.24
N TRP A 109 5.26 -8.36 -5.83
CA TRP A 109 6.38 -8.82 -5.00
C TRP A 109 7.74 -8.57 -5.67
N ALA A 110 7.89 -8.98 -6.93
CA ALA A 110 9.13 -8.78 -7.69
C ALA A 110 9.47 -7.30 -7.85
N HIS A 111 8.46 -6.44 -8.04
CA HIS A 111 8.66 -5.00 -8.12
C HIS A 111 9.25 -4.42 -6.83
N PHE A 112 8.68 -4.76 -5.67
CA PHE A 112 9.18 -4.27 -4.38
C PHE A 112 10.56 -4.82 -4.03
N GLU A 113 10.82 -6.09 -4.35
CA GLU A 113 12.15 -6.68 -4.21
C GLU A 113 13.18 -5.92 -5.05
N GLN A 114 12.86 -5.63 -6.31
CA GLN A 114 13.75 -4.87 -7.20
C GLN A 114 14.00 -3.45 -6.71
N LYS A 115 12.97 -2.74 -6.23
CA LYS A 115 13.16 -1.38 -5.67
C LYS A 115 14.11 -1.38 -4.47
N ILE A 116 14.07 -2.42 -3.64
CA ILE A 116 14.99 -2.55 -2.51
C ILE A 116 16.41 -2.81 -3.02
N ILE A 117 16.59 -3.69 -4.00
CA ILE A 117 17.89 -3.94 -4.63
C ILE A 117 18.45 -2.62 -5.20
N ASP A 118 17.66 -1.87 -5.96
CA ASP A 118 18.09 -0.60 -6.57
C ASP A 118 18.51 0.45 -5.52
N GLU A 119 17.87 0.47 -4.35
CA GLU A 119 18.27 1.34 -3.24
C GLU A 119 19.52 0.82 -2.50
N LEU A 120 19.68 -0.50 -2.37
CA LEU A 120 20.86 -1.12 -1.75
C LEU A 120 22.11 -1.01 -2.64
N ASP A 121 21.97 -1.09 -3.96
CA ASP A 121 23.07 -0.92 -4.92
C ASP A 121 23.75 0.46 -4.74
N LYS A 122 23.00 1.48 -4.31
CA LYS A 122 23.55 2.81 -3.98
C LYS A 122 24.49 2.78 -2.77
N LEU A 123 24.33 1.80 -1.87
CA LEU A 123 25.18 1.58 -0.70
C LEU A 123 26.46 0.79 -1.04
N LYS A 124 26.62 0.30 -2.28
CA LYS A 124 27.78 -0.44 -2.78
C LYS A 124 28.12 -1.66 -1.92
N LEU A 125 27.12 -2.46 -1.58
CA LEU A 125 27.31 -3.66 -0.79
C LEU A 125 27.78 -4.81 -1.72
N PRO A 126 28.35 -5.90 -1.18
CA PRO A 126 28.60 -7.08 -1.99
C PRO A 126 27.29 -7.68 -2.51
N LYS A 127 27.20 -8.01 -3.80
CA LYS A 127 25.95 -8.48 -4.46
C LYS A 127 25.26 -9.67 -3.77
N TRP A 128 26.03 -10.62 -3.24
CA TRP A 128 25.48 -11.74 -2.46
C TRP A 128 24.76 -11.30 -1.17
N PHE A 129 25.16 -10.15 -0.59
CA PHE A 129 24.55 -9.57 0.60
C PHE A 129 23.31 -8.75 0.22
N GLU A 130 23.34 -8.04 -0.90
CA GLU A 130 22.19 -7.33 -1.47
C GLU A 130 21.03 -8.30 -1.73
N ASP A 131 21.29 -9.44 -2.39
CA ASP A 131 20.26 -10.44 -2.68
C ASP A 131 19.65 -11.06 -1.40
N ILE A 132 20.45 -11.26 -0.35
CA ILE A 132 19.98 -11.79 0.93
C ILE A 132 19.15 -10.74 1.68
N VAL A 133 19.58 -9.48 1.68
CA VAL A 133 18.85 -8.38 2.33
C VAL A 133 17.58 -8.03 1.56
N ALA A 134 17.57 -8.07 0.24
CA ALA A 134 16.38 -7.84 -0.57
C ALA A 134 15.34 -8.95 -0.35
N SER A 135 15.71 -10.21 -0.60
CA SER A 135 14.77 -11.33 -0.51
C SER A 135 14.34 -11.64 0.93
N LYS A 136 15.31 -11.83 1.84
CA LYS A 136 15.03 -12.21 3.23
C LYS A 136 14.74 -11.01 4.10
N GLY A 137 15.34 -9.86 3.83
CA GLY A 137 15.11 -8.65 4.61
C GLY A 137 13.73 -8.06 4.37
N LEU A 138 13.20 -8.04 3.13
CA LEU A 138 11.83 -7.60 2.87
C LEU A 138 10.82 -8.50 3.57
N ALA A 139 10.92 -9.82 3.37
CA ALA A 139 10.05 -10.80 4.02
C ALA A 139 10.12 -10.70 5.55
N PHE A 140 11.33 -10.61 6.11
CA PHE A 140 11.54 -10.44 7.54
C PHE A 140 10.97 -9.12 8.07
N ALA A 141 11.21 -8.00 7.38
CA ALA A 141 10.72 -6.68 7.79
C ALA A 141 9.19 -6.65 7.83
N LEU A 142 8.52 -7.21 6.83
CA LEU A 142 7.06 -7.29 6.78
C LEU A 142 6.49 -8.22 7.85
N ASP A 143 7.13 -9.37 8.09
CA ASP A 143 6.71 -10.29 9.15
C ASP A 143 6.92 -9.70 10.54
N PHE A 144 8.05 -9.03 10.76
CA PHE A 144 8.35 -8.34 12.01
C PHE A 144 7.39 -7.17 12.23
N GLN A 145 7.12 -6.36 11.20
CA GLN A 145 6.12 -5.31 11.25
C GLN A 145 4.76 -5.87 11.67
N ASN A 146 4.31 -6.95 11.02
CA ASN A 146 3.07 -7.62 11.41
C ASN A 146 3.07 -8.04 12.89
N THR A 147 4.16 -8.64 13.40
CA THR A 147 4.27 -9.02 14.81
C THR A 147 4.13 -7.81 15.76
N LEU A 148 4.62 -6.62 15.36
CA LEU A 148 4.49 -5.41 16.18
C LEU A 148 3.05 -4.88 16.20
N VAL A 149 2.33 -4.98 15.08
CA VAL A 149 1.00 -4.37 14.93
C VAL A 149 -0.18 -5.33 15.10
N GLU A 150 0.05 -6.64 15.11
CA GLU A 150 -1.00 -7.67 15.14
C GLU A 150 -2.01 -7.48 16.27
N ALA A 151 -1.57 -7.06 17.45
CA ALA A 151 -2.45 -6.81 18.60
C ALA A 151 -3.43 -5.64 18.39
N TYR A 152 -3.19 -4.80 17.38
CA TYR A 152 -3.98 -3.61 17.05
C TYR A 152 -4.79 -3.78 15.75
N ILE A 153 -4.62 -4.91 15.05
CA ILE A 153 -5.37 -5.24 13.84
C ILE A 153 -6.55 -6.14 14.23
N ASP A 154 -7.74 -5.81 13.71
CA ASP A 154 -8.91 -6.65 13.91
C ASP A 154 -8.67 -8.05 13.30
N LYS A 155 -9.04 -9.10 14.04
CA LYS A 155 -8.92 -10.49 13.57
C LYS A 155 -9.71 -10.71 12.29
N GLU A 156 -10.80 -9.99 12.07
CA GLU A 156 -11.59 -10.08 10.84
C GLU A 156 -10.76 -9.73 9.59
N ILE A 157 -9.81 -8.79 9.69
CA ILE A 157 -8.92 -8.44 8.56
C ILE A 157 -8.00 -9.62 8.20
N TYR A 158 -7.50 -10.34 9.20
CA TYR A 158 -6.71 -11.56 8.96
C TYR A 158 -7.56 -12.70 8.38
N GLN A 159 -8.82 -12.82 8.80
CA GLN A 159 -9.75 -13.79 8.22
C GLN A 159 -10.09 -13.43 6.77
N GLU A 160 -10.23 -12.15 6.44
CA GLU A 160 -10.43 -11.70 5.07
C GLU A 160 -9.22 -12.03 4.18
N MET A 161 -8.01 -11.70 4.61
CA MET A 161 -6.79 -12.10 3.89
C MET A 161 -6.66 -13.62 3.75
N ARG A 162 -7.14 -14.39 4.74
CA ARG A 162 -7.20 -15.86 4.67
C ARG A 162 -8.17 -16.33 3.59
N GLY A 163 -9.39 -15.81 3.58
CA GLY A 163 -10.41 -16.15 2.58
C GLY A 163 -9.91 -15.84 1.16
N ILE A 164 -9.27 -14.69 0.96
CA ILE A 164 -8.66 -14.31 -0.32
C ILE A 164 -7.64 -15.37 -0.75
N ALA A 165 -6.72 -15.73 0.14
CA ALA A 165 -5.64 -16.66 -0.15
C ALA A 165 -6.17 -18.06 -0.50
N ASP A 166 -7.12 -18.57 0.29
CA ASP A 166 -7.71 -19.90 0.09
C ASP A 166 -8.47 -19.98 -1.24
N ALA A 167 -9.31 -18.99 -1.55
CA ALA A 167 -10.09 -18.97 -2.79
C ALA A 167 -9.23 -18.79 -4.04
N ALA A 168 -8.25 -17.87 -3.98
CA ALA A 168 -7.33 -17.63 -5.07
C ALA A 168 -6.26 -18.73 -5.22
N ASN A 169 -6.14 -19.63 -4.24
CA ASN A 169 -5.12 -20.68 -4.16
C ASN A 169 -3.69 -20.10 -4.23
N VAL A 170 -3.43 -19.12 -3.36
CA VAL A 170 -2.14 -18.47 -3.18
C VAL A 170 -1.70 -18.57 -1.72
N ASP A 171 -0.42 -18.35 -1.44
CA ASP A 171 0.06 -18.39 -0.07
C ASP A 171 -0.48 -17.22 0.76
N TYR A 172 -1.04 -17.51 1.92
CA TYR A 172 -1.56 -16.49 2.83
C TYR A 172 -0.49 -15.53 3.31
N VAL A 173 0.72 -16.04 3.60
CA VAL A 173 1.79 -15.18 4.10
C VAL A 173 2.16 -14.16 3.04
N ALA A 174 2.17 -14.55 1.76
CA ALA A 174 2.34 -13.64 0.64
C ALA A 174 1.24 -12.56 0.58
N ILE A 175 -0.05 -12.92 0.72
CA ILE A 175 -1.16 -11.95 0.75
C ILE A 175 -1.03 -10.98 1.93
N ARG A 176 -0.74 -11.50 3.13
CA ARG A 176 -0.53 -10.67 4.32
C ARG A 176 0.61 -9.68 4.12
N ARG A 177 1.75 -10.16 3.61
CA ARG A 177 2.93 -9.34 3.36
C ARG A 177 2.64 -8.23 2.36
N LEU A 178 1.88 -8.52 1.30
CA LEU A 178 1.47 -7.52 0.32
C LEU A 178 0.65 -6.39 0.98
N HIS A 179 -0.29 -6.72 1.87
CA HIS A 179 -1.08 -5.73 2.61
C HIS A 179 -0.25 -4.92 3.62
N MET A 180 0.89 -5.45 4.08
CA MET A 180 1.82 -4.75 4.99
C MET A 180 2.80 -3.83 4.27
N LEU A 181 2.86 -3.84 2.93
CA LEU A 181 3.79 -2.98 2.19
C LEU A 181 3.55 -1.49 2.46
N GLY A 182 2.30 -1.08 2.63
CA GLY A 182 1.96 0.31 2.97
C GLY A 182 2.55 0.79 4.30
N GLU A 183 2.84 -0.12 5.23
CA GLU A 183 3.41 0.20 6.53
C GLU A 183 4.92 0.47 6.49
N ILE A 184 5.62 -0.12 5.51
CA ILE A 184 7.08 0.00 5.38
C ILE A 184 7.53 0.82 4.17
N THR A 185 6.60 1.15 3.27
CA THR A 185 6.84 1.98 2.09
C THR A 185 6.31 3.39 2.28
N ARG A 186 6.92 4.37 1.63
CA ARG A 186 6.42 5.75 1.60
C ARG A 186 5.70 6.00 0.28
N GLY A 187 4.37 5.86 0.31
CA GLY A 187 3.54 6.31 -0.80
C GLY A 187 3.66 7.83 -1.00
N ARG A 188 3.50 8.28 -2.25
CA ARG A 188 3.35 9.70 -2.58
C ARG A 188 1.88 9.98 -2.86
N CYS A 189 1.33 10.97 -2.20
CA CYS A 189 -0.07 11.35 -2.35
C CYS A 189 -0.21 12.85 -2.25
N SER A 190 -1.19 13.38 -2.96
CA SER A 190 -1.71 14.73 -2.76
C SER A 190 -3.13 14.64 -2.24
N LEU A 191 -3.44 15.37 -1.16
CA LEU A 191 -4.77 15.42 -0.56
C LEU A 191 -5.30 16.85 -0.56
N TYR A 192 -6.57 16.99 -0.89
CA TYR A 192 -7.26 18.27 -0.87
C TYR A 192 -8.59 18.14 -0.14
N GLY A 193 -8.83 19.05 0.79
CA GLY A 193 -10.06 19.14 1.56
C GLY A 193 -10.61 20.56 1.50
N LEU A 194 -11.85 20.70 1.06
CA LEU A 194 -12.56 21.97 1.00
C LEU A 194 -13.86 21.87 1.81
N TRP A 195 -14.22 22.92 2.53
CA TRP A 195 -15.49 22.98 3.26
C TRP A 195 -15.92 24.43 3.48
N GLY A 196 -17.15 24.61 3.98
CA GLY A 196 -17.71 25.93 4.28
C GLY A 196 -17.71 26.84 3.05
N ASN A 197 -17.27 28.10 3.23
CA ASN A 197 -17.26 29.10 2.16
C ASN A 197 -16.32 28.78 0.99
N ALA A 198 -15.47 27.75 1.10
CA ALA A 198 -14.63 27.30 0.01
C ALA A 198 -15.37 26.39 -1.01
N THR A 199 -16.65 26.07 -0.76
CA THR A 199 -17.47 25.16 -1.57
C THR A 199 -18.86 25.71 -1.82
N LEU A 200 -19.48 25.32 -2.93
CA LEU A 200 -20.89 25.59 -3.16
C LEU A 200 -21.73 24.89 -2.10
N GLN A 201 -22.67 25.62 -1.49
CA GLN A 201 -23.59 25.11 -0.46
C GLN A 201 -22.90 24.62 0.82
N SER A 202 -21.64 25.03 1.09
CA SER A 202 -20.89 24.63 2.28
C SER A 202 -20.68 23.11 2.43
N LYS A 203 -20.79 22.35 1.34
CA LYS A 203 -20.58 20.90 1.34
C LYS A 203 -19.10 20.58 1.41
N THR A 204 -18.73 19.63 2.27
CA THR A 204 -17.35 19.15 2.30
C THR A 204 -17.01 18.39 1.02
N LEU A 205 -15.92 18.78 0.36
CA LEU A 205 -15.30 18.04 -0.74
C LEU A 205 -13.94 17.54 -0.29
N GLN A 206 -13.67 16.26 -0.55
CA GLN A 206 -12.38 15.64 -0.28
C GLN A 206 -11.90 14.94 -1.55
N LEU A 207 -10.66 15.21 -1.95
CA LEU A 207 -10.00 14.58 -3.09
C LEU A 207 -8.64 14.05 -2.64
N ARG A 208 -8.24 12.92 -3.21
CA ARG A 208 -6.90 12.35 -3.06
C ARG A 208 -6.40 11.85 -4.40
N ALA A 209 -5.18 12.23 -4.75
CA ALA A 209 -4.38 11.57 -5.79
C ALA A 209 -3.32 10.70 -5.10
N LEU A 210 -3.18 9.46 -5.55
CA LEU A 210 -2.13 8.53 -5.14
C LEU A 210 -1.21 8.34 -6.34
N ASP A 211 0.06 8.68 -6.19
CA ASP A 211 1.04 8.46 -7.25
C ASP A 211 1.55 7.02 -7.11
N TRP A 212 1.42 6.26 -8.19
CA TRP A 212 1.83 4.85 -8.23
C TRP A 212 2.70 4.56 -9.46
N ASP A 213 3.62 3.61 -9.30
CA ASP A 213 4.43 3.10 -10.41
C ASP A 213 3.58 2.12 -11.23
N THR A 214 3.30 2.46 -12.49
CA THR A 214 2.45 1.64 -13.37
C THR A 214 3.08 0.28 -13.70
N GLN A 215 4.35 0.05 -13.34
CA GLN A 215 5.02 -1.25 -13.44
C GLN A 215 4.90 -2.07 -12.13
N GLY A 216 4.28 -1.52 -11.09
CA GLY A 216 4.12 -2.14 -9.78
C GLY A 216 3.07 -3.24 -9.70
N GLY A 217 2.42 -3.58 -10.81
CA GLY A 217 1.45 -4.68 -10.90
C GLY A 217 0.03 -4.34 -10.43
N LEU A 218 -0.32 -3.07 -10.28
CA LEU A 218 -1.69 -2.60 -10.02
C LEU A 218 -2.30 -1.96 -11.27
#